data_AF-A0A381PQG9-F1
#
_entry.id   AF-A0A381PQG9-F1
#
_cell.length_a   1.000
_cell.length_b   1.000
_cell.length_c   1.000
_cell.angle_alpha   90.00
_cell.angle_beta   90.00
_cell.angle_gamma   90.00
#
_symmetry.space_group_name_H-M   'P 1'
#
loop_
_entity.id
_entity.type
_entity.pdbx_description
1 polymer ?
#
loop_
_entity_poly.entity_id
_entity_poly.type
_entity_poly.pdbx_seq_one_letter_code
_entity_poly.pdbx_strand_id
1 'polypeptide(L)'
;MDTELTYLAWSAFLCIVLWLPYVLERVQSQGLVTTLNYPEHPPTPAAWAQRAHRAHLNMVENLPAFAVLVIIAHLTDVNAATGAALFFWARLLHAVVHIMGIPYIRTLAFAASWIGMLIIFFSVL
;
A
#
# COMPACT_ATOMS: atom_id res chain seq x y z
N MET A 1 10.20 -14.32 15.08
CA MET A 1 9.24 -14.05 14.00
C MET A 1 9.98 -14.19 12.71
N ASP A 2 9.41 -14.91 11.75
CA ASP A 2 10.06 -15.06 10.45
C ASP A 2 10.08 -13.73 9.70
N THR A 3 11.09 -13.56 8.85
CA THR A 3 11.40 -12.27 8.22
C THR A 3 10.26 -11.87 7.27
N GLU A 4 9.71 -12.83 6.55
CA GLU A 4 8.57 -12.67 5.65
C GLU A 4 7.28 -12.25 6.37
N LEU A 5 6.97 -12.83 7.55
CA LEU A 5 5.83 -12.43 8.36
C LEU A 5 6.00 -11.01 8.93
N THR A 6 7.25 -10.63 9.24
CA THR A 6 7.57 -9.26 9.67
C THR A 6 7.27 -8.26 8.56
N TYR A 7 7.63 -8.55 7.30
CA TYR A 7 7.30 -7.71 6.16
C TYR A 7 5.80 -7.71 5.82
N LEU A 8 5.10 -8.82 6.05
CA LEU A 8 3.63 -8.84 5.98
C LEU A 8 3.00 -7.90 7.02
N ALA A 9 3.47 -7.95 8.26
CA ALA A 9 3.00 -7.06 9.31
C ALA A 9 3.26 -5.57 8.96
N TRP A 10 4.46 -5.23 8.46
CA TRP A 10 4.77 -3.88 8.01
C TRP A 10 3.95 -3.43 6.80
N SER A 11 3.65 -4.33 5.87
CA SER A 11 2.79 -4.04 4.72
C SER A 11 1.34 -3.80 5.15
N ALA A 12 0.83 -4.59 6.09
CA ALA A 12 -0.48 -4.36 6.69
C ALA A 12 -0.53 -3.02 7.43
N PHE A 13 0.50 -2.71 8.23
CA PHE A 13 0.63 -1.43 8.91
C PHE A 13 0.65 -0.26 7.93
N LEU A 14 1.42 -0.35 6.84
CA LEU A 14 1.43 0.66 5.78
C LEU A 14 0.02 0.89 5.22
N CYS A 15 -0.74 -0.17 4.95
CA CYS A 15 -2.12 -0.04 4.49
C CYS A 15 -3.01 0.68 5.52
N ILE A 16 -2.88 0.35 6.81
CA ILE A 16 -3.65 0.95 7.91
C ILE A 16 -3.39 2.45 8.05
N VAL A 17 -2.19 2.94 7.73
CA VAL A 17 -1.85 4.37 7.90
C VAL A 17 -2.08 5.21 6.64
N LEU A 18 -2.16 4.59 5.46
CA LEU A 18 -2.25 5.32 4.18
C LEU A 18 -3.54 6.13 4.00
N TRP A 19 -4.58 5.87 4.80
CA TRP A 19 -5.79 6.69 4.77
C TRP A 19 -5.64 8.04 5.49
N LEU A 20 -4.74 8.12 6.47
CA LEU A 20 -4.58 9.29 7.33
C LEU A 20 -4.33 10.58 6.53
N PRO A 21 -3.40 10.65 5.56
CA PRO A 21 -3.09 11.91 4.90
C PRO A 21 -4.29 12.55 4.19
N TYR A 22 -5.09 11.78 3.44
CA TYR A 22 -6.21 12.36 2.69
C TYR A 22 -7.45 12.62 3.55
N VAL A 23 -7.62 11.93 4.68
CA VAL A 23 -8.70 12.26 5.62
C VAL A 23 -8.33 13.49 6.45
N LEU A 24 -7.07 13.61 6.88
CA LEU A 24 -6.60 14.83 7.56
C LEU A 24 -6.74 16.05 6.65
N GLU A 25 -6.41 15.93 5.37
CA GLU A 25 -6.66 17.01 4.40
C GLU A 25 -8.14 17.37 4.30
N ARG A 26 -9.03 16.37 4.24
CA ARG A 26 -10.47 16.59 4.21
C ARG A 26 -10.98 17.30 5.46
N VAL A 27 -10.51 16.90 6.64
CA VAL A 27 -10.84 17.56 7.91
C VAL A 27 -10.35 19.01 7.91
N GLN A 28 -9.14 19.26 7.41
CA GLN A 28 -8.55 20.59 7.34
C GLN A 28 -9.27 21.51 6.33
N SER A 29 -9.64 20.98 5.16
CA SER A 29 -10.22 21.78 4.08
C SER A 29 -11.75 21.93 4.16
N GLN A 30 -12.45 20.96 4.74
CA GLN A 30 -13.92 20.89 4.75
C GLN A 30 -14.53 20.97 6.16
N GLY A 31 -13.70 20.82 7.20
CA GLY A 31 -14.13 20.73 8.59
C GLY A 31 -14.54 19.31 8.99
N LEU A 32 -14.45 19.05 10.31
CA LEU A 32 -14.76 17.73 10.89
C LEU A 32 -16.21 17.30 10.67
N VAL A 33 -17.16 18.22 10.88
CA VAL A 33 -18.60 17.94 10.74
C VAL A 33 -18.93 17.52 9.31
N THR A 34 -18.41 18.23 8.29
CA THR A 34 -18.60 17.87 6.89
C THR A 34 -17.96 16.51 6.56
N THR A 35 -16.77 16.25 7.10
CA THR A 35 -16.03 15.00 6.86
C THR A 35 -16.74 13.76 7.44
N LEU A 36 -17.43 13.93 8.57
CA LEU A 36 -18.21 12.86 9.21
C LEU A 36 -19.61 12.67 8.61
N ASN A 37 -20.06 13.61 7.79
CA ASN A 37 -21.37 13.57 7.11
C ASN A 37 -21.23 13.10 5.65
N TYR A 38 -22.38 12.97 4.99
CA TYR A 38 -22.49 12.60 3.57
C TYR A 38 -23.03 13.79 2.76
N PRO A 39 -22.23 14.85 2.51
CA PRO A 39 -22.68 15.98 1.70
C PRO A 39 -22.94 15.54 0.26
N GLU A 40 -24.02 16.04 -0.35
CA GLU A 40 -24.34 15.76 -1.76
C GLU A 40 -23.28 16.33 -2.73
N HIS A 41 -22.65 17.44 -2.34
CA HIS A 41 -21.62 18.14 -3.11
C HIS A 41 -20.39 18.45 -2.24
N PRO A 42 -19.55 17.45 -1.92
CA PRO A 42 -18.33 17.69 -1.16
C PRO A 42 -17.37 18.57 -1.95
N PRO A 43 -16.66 19.50 -1.29
CA PRO A 43 -15.56 20.23 -1.91
C PRO A 43 -14.51 19.27 -2.50
N THR A 44 -13.91 19.66 -3.62
CA THR A 44 -12.83 18.89 -4.25
C THR A 44 -11.60 18.87 -3.35
N PRO A 45 -11.10 17.69 -2.92
CA PRO A 45 -9.88 17.59 -2.12
C PRO A 45 -8.65 18.10 -2.89
N ALA A 46 -7.60 18.51 -2.18
CA ALA A 46 -6.33 18.87 -2.78
C ALA A 46 -5.80 17.75 -3.71
N ALA A 47 -5.13 18.12 -4.80
CA ALA A 47 -4.66 17.16 -5.80
C ALA A 47 -3.74 16.07 -5.22
N TRP A 48 -2.96 16.39 -4.18
CA TRP A 48 -2.12 15.43 -3.48
C TRP A 48 -2.94 14.45 -2.62
N ALA A 49 -4.03 14.90 -2.00
CA ALA A 49 -4.93 14.04 -1.21
C ALA A 49 -5.66 13.05 -2.11
N GLN A 50 -6.07 13.49 -3.31
CA GLN A 50 -6.61 12.58 -4.33
C GLN A 50 -5.59 11.52 -4.79
N ARG A 51 -4.29 11.86 -4.82
CA ARG A 51 -3.22 10.88 -5.11
C ARG A 51 -2.98 9.95 -3.93
N ALA A 52 -3.02 10.45 -2.69
CA ALA A 52 -2.93 9.64 -1.49
C ALA A 52 -4.07 8.61 -1.41
N HIS A 53 -5.29 9.01 -1.73
CA HIS A 53 -6.42 8.08 -1.81
C HIS A 53 -6.18 6.97 -2.84
N ARG A 54 -5.68 7.31 -4.03
CA ARG A 54 -5.31 6.32 -5.06
C ARG A 54 -4.16 5.41 -4.64
N ALA A 55 -3.16 5.94 -3.93
CA ALA A 55 -2.08 5.15 -3.36
C ALA A 55 -2.58 4.14 -2.33
N HIS A 56 -3.54 4.55 -1.48
CA HIS A 56 -4.18 3.67 -0.51
C HIS A 56 -4.98 2.55 -1.20
N LEU A 57 -5.85 2.87 -2.17
CA LEU A 57 -6.60 1.86 -2.91
C LEU A 57 -5.69 0.84 -3.61
N ASN A 58 -4.61 1.32 -4.23
CA ASN A 58 -3.64 0.42 -4.85
C ASN A 58 -2.97 -0.53 -3.83
N MET A 59 -2.72 -0.07 -2.60
CA MET A 59 -2.22 -0.94 -1.53
C MET A 59 -3.28 -1.98 -1.11
N VAL A 60 -4.53 -1.55 -0.91
CA VAL A 60 -5.66 -2.42 -0.54
C VAL A 60 -5.88 -3.53 -1.57
N GLU A 61 -5.75 -3.24 -2.87
CA GLU A 61 -5.94 -4.22 -3.94
C GLU A 61 -4.83 -5.29 -3.99
N ASN A 62 -3.60 -4.95 -3.57
CA ASN A 62 -2.45 -5.84 -3.71
C ASN A 62 -2.09 -6.58 -2.42
N LEU A 63 -2.45 -6.01 -1.26
CA LEU A 63 -2.14 -6.61 0.04
C LEU A 63 -2.73 -8.02 0.22
N PRO A 64 -3.98 -8.34 -0.20
CA PRO A 64 -4.53 -9.69 -0.04
C PRO A 64 -3.74 -10.75 -0.79
N ALA A 65 -3.36 -10.48 -2.05
CA ALA A 65 -2.57 -11.41 -2.85
C ALA A 65 -1.20 -11.65 -2.22
N PHE A 66 -0.51 -10.58 -1.81
CA PHE A 66 0.75 -10.67 -1.10
C PHE A 66 0.64 -11.45 0.22
N ALA A 67 -0.39 -11.17 1.02
CA ALA A 67 -0.63 -11.84 2.29
C ALA A 67 -0.82 -13.35 2.12
N VAL A 68 -1.64 -13.77 1.16
CA VAL A 68 -1.85 -15.19 0.86
C VAL A 68 -0.54 -15.87 0.48
N LEU A 69 0.27 -15.27 -0.40
CA LEU A 69 1.55 -15.85 -0.81
C LEU A 69 2.53 -16.02 0.37
N VAL A 70 2.66 -15.00 1.22
CA VAL A 70 3.54 -15.08 2.40
C VAL A 70 3.04 -16.12 3.41
N ILE A 71 1.73 -16.20 3.62
CA ILE A 71 1.14 -17.20 4.54
C ILE A 71 1.38 -18.61 4.02
N ILE A 72 1.16 -18.87 2.72
CA ILE A 72 1.43 -20.19 2.14
C ILE A 72 2.92 -20.53 2.30
N ALA A 73 3.82 -19.60 1.95
CA ALA A 73 5.26 -19.82 2.09
C ALA A 73 5.66 -20.19 3.53
N HIS A 74 5.11 -19.48 4.52
CA HIS A 74 5.34 -19.78 5.93
C HIS A 74 4.79 -21.16 6.34
N LEU A 75 3.59 -21.54 5.86
CA LEU A 75 3.00 -22.85 6.16
C LEU A 75 3.71 -24.02 5.46
N THR A 76 4.45 -23.76 4.39
CA THR A 76 5.22 -24.78 3.65
C THR A 76 6.73 -24.72 3.93
N ASP A 77 7.16 -23.99 4.96
CA ASP A 77 8.57 -23.78 5.33
C ASP A 77 9.46 -23.27 4.16
N VAL A 78 8.88 -22.49 3.25
CA VAL A 78 9.57 -21.87 2.10
C VAL A 78 10.04 -20.47 2.47
N ASN A 79 11.32 -20.19 2.23
CA ASN A 79 11.87 -18.86 2.47
C ASN A 79 11.36 -17.83 1.44
N ALA A 80 10.52 -16.91 1.91
CA ALA A 80 9.96 -15.81 1.11
C ALA A 80 10.55 -14.43 1.46
N ALA A 81 11.59 -14.36 2.29
CA ALA A 81 12.09 -13.11 2.88
C ALA A 81 12.48 -12.05 1.84
N THR A 82 13.17 -12.46 0.77
CA THR A 82 13.62 -11.55 -0.29
C THR A 82 12.45 -10.94 -1.06
N GLY A 83 11.49 -11.77 -1.47
CA GLY A 83 10.29 -11.30 -2.17
C GLY A 83 9.42 -10.41 -1.29
N ALA A 84 9.31 -10.73 -0.01
CA ALA A 84 8.55 -9.95 0.97
C ALA A 84 9.20 -8.58 1.25
N ALA A 85 10.52 -8.54 1.40
CA ALA A 85 11.27 -7.30 1.53
C ALA A 85 11.10 -6.39 0.31
N LEU A 86 11.24 -6.96 -0.89
CA LEU A 86 11.09 -6.24 -2.15
C LEU A 86 9.69 -5.66 -2.29
N PHE A 87 8.65 -6.45 -1.99
CA PHE A 87 7.27 -5.98 -2.00
C PHE A 87 7.08 -4.78 -1.07
N PHE A 88 7.49 -4.89 0.19
CA PHE A 88 7.28 -3.84 1.19
C PHE A 88 7.98 -2.52 0.80
N TRP A 89 9.29 -2.57 0.52
CA TRP A 89 10.05 -1.36 0.22
C TRP A 89 9.59 -0.69 -1.07
N ALA A 90 9.24 -1.50 -2.08
CA ALA A 90 8.70 -0.99 -3.32
C ALA A 90 7.31 -0.34 -3.12
N ARG A 91 6.46 -0.88 -2.23
CA ARG A 91 5.16 -0.28 -1.87
C ARG A 91 5.30 1.02 -1.08
N LEU A 92 6.26 1.08 -0.16
CA LEU A 92 6.57 2.29 0.57
C LEU A 92 7.03 3.41 -0.39
N LEU A 93 7.98 3.08 -1.28
CA LEU A 93 8.44 4.00 -2.31
C LEU A 93 7.30 4.44 -3.24
N HIS A 94 6.50 3.48 -3.73
CA HIS A 94 5.34 3.74 -4.57
C HIS A 94 4.38 4.74 -3.92
N ALA A 95 4.01 4.52 -2.65
CA ALA A 95 3.08 5.40 -1.94
C ALA A 95 3.64 6.83 -1.83
N VAL A 96 4.88 6.98 -1.38
CA VAL A 96 5.54 8.28 -1.19
C VAL A 96 5.63 9.05 -2.52
N VAL A 97 6.16 8.41 -3.56
CA VAL A 97 6.33 9.00 -4.89
C VAL A 97 4.99 9.32 -5.55
N HIS A 98 3.99 8.44 -5.38
CA HIS A 98 2.67 8.67 -5.93
C HIS A 98 2.00 9.90 -5.30
N ILE A 99 2.10 10.07 -3.99
CA ILE A 99 1.55 11.22 -3.27
C ILE A 99 2.24 12.52 -3.73
N MET A 100 3.58 12.51 -3.86
CA MET A 100 4.35 13.65 -4.37
C MET A 100 4.04 13.99 -5.83
N GLY A 101 3.46 13.04 -6.59
CA GLY A 101 3.06 13.28 -7.98
C GLY A 101 4.22 13.14 -8.97
N ILE A 102 5.29 12.41 -8.61
CA ILE A 102 6.43 12.18 -9.49
C ILE A 102 6.07 11.03 -10.47
N PRO A 103 5.99 11.30 -11.79
CA PRO A 103 5.66 10.27 -12.77
C PRO A 103 6.84 9.29 -12.97
N TYR A 104 6.55 8.14 -13.60
CA TYR A 104 7.49 7.05 -13.93
C TYR A 104 8.07 6.27 -12.74
N ILE A 105 8.65 6.93 -11.74
CA ILE A 105 9.23 6.26 -10.55
C ILE A 105 8.14 5.44 -9.84
N ARG A 106 6.92 5.96 -9.76
CA ARG A 106 5.76 5.23 -9.23
C ARG A 106 5.56 3.91 -9.98
N THR A 107 5.59 3.93 -11.30
CA THR A 107 5.34 2.73 -12.12
C THR A 107 6.44 1.69 -11.93
N LEU A 108 7.71 2.12 -11.87
CA LEU A 108 8.83 1.23 -11.58
C LEU A 108 8.73 0.62 -10.18
N ALA A 109 8.37 1.42 -9.17
CA ALA A 109 8.14 0.92 -7.81
C ALA A 109 6.97 -0.08 -7.75
N PHE A 110 5.87 0.18 -8.47
CA PHE A 110 4.78 -0.78 -8.58
C PHE A 110 5.26 -2.10 -9.20
N ALA A 111 5.97 -2.03 -10.34
CA ALA A 111 6.49 -3.21 -11.03
C ALA A 111 7.47 -4.02 -10.15
N ALA A 112 8.34 -3.34 -9.40
CA ALA A 112 9.24 -3.99 -8.44
C ALA A 112 8.46 -4.74 -7.34
N SER A 113 7.39 -4.15 -6.80
CA SER A 113 6.55 -4.84 -5.83
C SER A 113 5.86 -6.07 -6.41
N TRP A 114 5.43 -5.99 -7.67
CA TRP A 114 4.81 -7.10 -8.38
C TRP A 114 5.80 -8.24 -8.64
N ILE A 115 7.03 -7.91 -9.03
CA ILE A 115 8.14 -8.88 -9.13
C ILE A 115 8.39 -9.57 -7.78
N GLY A 116 8.33 -8.83 -6.67
CA GLY A 116 8.41 -9.41 -5.33
C GLY A 116 7.37 -10.49 -5.08
N MET A 117 6.12 -10.26 -5.47
CA MET A 117 5.06 -11.29 -5.38
C MET A 117 5.34 -12.50 -6.28
N LEU A 118 5.82 -12.28 -7.51
CA LEU A 118 6.18 -13.39 -8.41
C LEU A 118 7.32 -14.25 -7.85
N ILE A 119 8.34 -13.63 -7.25
CA ILE A 119 9.42 -14.37 -6.60
C ILE A 119 8.86 -15.31 -5.53
N ILE A 120 7.94 -14.82 -4.67
CA ILE A 120 7.32 -15.66 -3.64
C ILE A 120 6.50 -16.78 -4.29
N PHE A 121 5.67 -16.44 -5.26
CA PHE A 121 4.82 -17.41 -5.97
C PHE A 121 5.64 -18.57 -6.56
N PHE A 122 6.72 -18.28 -7.29
CA PHE A 122 7.59 -19.30 -7.86
C PHE A 122 8.45 -20.03 -6.82
N SER A 123 8.65 -19.47 -5.63
CA SER A 123 9.37 -20.18 -4.56
C SER A 123 8.49 -21.21 -3.85
N VAL A 124 7.18 -20.99 -3.86
CA VAL A 124 6.17 -21.83 -3.19
C VAL A 124 5.64 -22.95 -4.09
N LEU A 125 5.82 -22.81 -5.41
CA LEU A 125 5.48 -23.83 -6.40
C LEU A 125 6.51 -24.97 -6.41
#